data_AF-A0A4Q2LH86-F1
#
_entry.id   AF-A0A4Q2LH86-F1
#
_cell.length_a   1.000
_cell.length_b   1.000
_cell.length_c   1.000
_cell.angle_alpha   90.00
_cell.angle_beta   90.00
_cell.angle_gamma   90.00
#
_symmetry.space_group_name_H-M   'P 1'
#
loop_
_entity.id
_entity.type
_entity.pdbx_description
1 polymer ?
#
loop_
_entity_poly.entity_id
_entity_poly.type
_entity_poly.pdbx_seq_one_letter_code
_entity_poly.pdbx_strand_id
1 'polypeptide(L)'
;MTNTNIFEVAVRYKFRFPFKGLISVEDLWDLNLENLDSVFKTLNSQLKTVQEESLLNTKTKENKELDVKIEIVKYIVDVKLTEQENRSKEKEQKEKKQRIMEVLRNKQDEALLNMSPEQLEKMLQELE
;
A
#
# COMPACT_ATOMS: atom_id res chain seq x y z
N MET A 1 -16.53 16.90 -4.65
CA MET A 1 -15.97 16.90 -3.28
C MET A 1 -14.82 17.87 -3.28
N THR A 2 -14.81 18.87 -2.39
CA THR A 2 -13.66 19.78 -2.29
C THR A 2 -12.47 18.97 -1.83
N ASN A 3 -11.47 18.79 -2.72
CA ASN A 3 -10.16 18.20 -2.46
C ASN A 3 -9.39 19.08 -1.46
N THR A 4 -9.87 19.18 -0.23
CA THR A 4 -9.07 19.74 0.84
C THR A 4 -7.95 18.74 1.06
N ASN A 5 -6.72 19.11 0.68
CA ASN A 5 -5.57 18.25 0.90
C ASN A 5 -5.36 18.11 2.42
N ILE A 6 -5.78 16.97 2.98
CA ILE A 6 -5.74 16.68 4.42
C ILE A 6 -4.31 16.86 4.99
N PHE A 7 -3.28 16.60 4.18
CA PHE A 7 -1.88 16.79 4.55
C PHE A 7 -1.50 18.27 4.56
N GLU A 8 -2.00 19.07 3.62
CA GLU A 8 -1.78 20.52 3.63
C GLU A 8 -2.35 21.15 4.91
N VAL A 9 -3.56 20.74 5.30
CA VAL A 9 -4.19 21.16 6.56
C VAL A 9 -3.30 20.74 7.73
N ALA A 10 -2.86 19.48 7.77
CA ALA A 10 -2.04 18.97 8.86
C ALA A 10 -0.72 19.71 9.03
N VAL A 11 -0.08 20.10 7.93
CA VAL A 11 1.18 20.84 7.95
C VAL A 11 0.93 22.31 8.36
N ARG A 12 -0.07 22.98 7.79
CA ARG A 12 -0.42 24.37 8.13
C ARG A 12 -0.78 24.54 9.60
N TYR A 13 -1.53 23.60 10.16
CA TYR A 13 -1.96 23.62 11.56
C TYR A 13 -1.02 22.84 12.50
N LYS A 14 0.08 22.30 11.98
CA LYS A 14 1.10 21.55 12.73
C LYS A 14 0.49 20.43 13.59
N PHE A 15 -0.36 19.60 12.98
CA PHE A 15 -1.02 18.51 13.68
C PHE A 15 -0.01 17.57 14.34
N ARG A 16 -0.42 17.10 15.53
CA ARG A 16 0.31 16.13 16.34
C ARG A 16 -0.61 14.98 16.71
N PHE A 17 -0.04 13.78 16.74
CA PHE A 17 -0.74 12.53 16.93
C PHE A 17 -0.27 11.86 18.22
N PRO A 18 -1.18 11.28 19.02
CA PRO A 18 -0.83 10.62 20.26
C PRO A 18 -0.21 9.24 19.99
N PHE A 19 1.10 9.12 20.14
CA PHE A 19 1.82 7.85 20.06
C PHE A 19 3.12 7.92 20.87
N LYS A 20 3.17 7.24 22.02
CA LYS A 20 4.33 7.29 22.95
C LYS A 20 4.84 8.72 23.21
N GLY A 21 3.90 9.67 23.31
CA GLY A 21 4.17 11.10 23.21
C GLY A 21 3.35 11.72 22.08
N LEU A 22 3.89 12.78 21.49
CA LEU A 22 3.29 13.46 20.34
C LEU A 22 4.21 13.34 19.13
N ILE A 23 3.69 12.72 18.07
CA ILE A 23 4.42 12.54 16.81
C ILE A 23 3.82 13.40 15.70
N SER A 24 4.60 13.67 14.67
CA SER A 24 4.19 14.42 13.49
C SER A 24 3.50 13.53 12.44
N VAL A 25 3.02 14.14 11.36
CA VAL A 25 2.47 13.40 10.21
C VAL A 25 3.53 12.54 9.53
N GLU A 26 4.78 13.02 9.48
CA GLU A 26 5.90 12.32 8.85
C GLU A 26 6.20 11.03 9.61
N ASP A 27 6.28 11.12 10.95
CA ASP A 27 6.52 9.96 11.82
C ASP A 27 5.45 8.87 11.69
N LEU A 28 4.20 9.21 11.31
CA LEU A 28 3.15 8.21 11.06
C LEU A 28 3.51 7.28 9.90
N TRP A 29 4.25 7.77 8.90
CA TRP A 29 4.70 6.95 7.78
C TRP A 29 5.72 5.90 8.18
N ASP A 30 6.46 6.11 9.27
CA ASP A 30 7.43 5.15 9.80
C ASP A 30 6.79 4.09 10.70
N LEU A 31 5.53 4.27 11.09
CA LEU A 31 4.82 3.30 11.92
C LEU A 31 4.40 2.05 11.13
N ASN A 32 4.37 0.92 11.83
CA ASN A 32 3.73 -0.30 11.34
C ASN A 32 2.19 -0.20 11.46
N LEU A 33 1.48 -1.13 10.80
CA LEU A 33 0.01 -1.13 10.77
C LEU A 33 -0.61 -1.26 12.17
N GLU A 34 0.00 -2.03 13.07
CA GLU A 34 -0.48 -2.21 14.45
C GLU A 34 -0.38 -0.90 15.26
N ASN A 35 0.71 -0.17 15.10
CA ASN A 35 0.92 1.11 15.76
C ASN A 35 -0.02 2.18 15.18
N LEU A 36 -0.26 2.18 13.86
CA LEU A 36 -1.25 3.05 13.23
C LEU A 36 -2.67 2.78 13.73
N ASP A 37 -3.03 1.50 13.91
CA ASP A 37 -4.31 1.10 14.50
C ASP A 37 -4.43 1.58 15.96
N SER A 38 -3.34 1.52 16.74
CA SER A 38 -3.34 2.08 18.10
C SER A 38 -3.59 3.59 18.09
N VAL A 39 -2.96 4.35 17.20
CA VAL A 39 -3.20 5.80 17.06
C VAL A 39 -4.66 6.07 16.66
N PHE A 40 -5.16 5.31 15.69
CA PHE A 40 -6.55 5.41 15.24
C PHE A 40 -7.54 5.17 16.37
N LYS A 41 -7.34 4.13 17.20
CA LYS A 41 -8.18 3.83 18.37
C LYS A 41 -8.21 4.98 19.36
N THR A 42 -7.06 5.58 19.66
CA THR A 42 -6.98 6.74 20.55
C THR A 42 -7.75 7.94 20.00
N LEU A 43 -7.54 8.29 18.74
CA LEU A 43 -8.26 9.39 18.09
C LEU A 43 -9.78 9.13 18.02
N ASN A 44 -10.18 7.91 17.69
CA ASN A 44 -11.59 7.54 17.61
C ASN A 44 -12.28 7.56 18.98
N SER A 45 -11.56 7.19 20.05
CA SER A 45 -12.07 7.33 21.42
C SER A 45 -12.31 8.80 21.77
N GLN A 46 -11.36 9.68 21.44
CA GLN A 46 -11.51 11.13 21.65
C GLN A 46 -12.71 11.68 20.87
N LEU A 47 -12.93 11.20 19.64
CA LEU A 47 -14.07 11.64 18.82
C LEU A 47 -15.39 11.32 19.48
N LYS A 48 -15.51 10.09 20.02
CA LYS A 48 -16.73 9.63 20.68
C LYS A 48 -17.01 10.42 21.95
N THR A 49 -15.99 10.67 22.77
CA THR A 49 -16.14 11.48 23.99
C THR A 49 -16.67 12.88 23.66
N VAL A 50 -16.10 13.56 22.65
CA VAL A 50 -16.56 14.91 22.28
C VAL A 50 -17.96 14.91 21.67
N GLN A 51 -18.34 13.84 20.95
CA GLN A 51 -19.70 13.68 20.44
C GLN A 51 -20.73 13.40 21.55
N GLU A 52 -20.37 12.64 22.58
CA GLU A 52 -21.23 12.32 23.71
C GLU A 52 -21.44 13.52 24.66
N GLU A 53 -20.42 14.35 24.86
CA GLU A 53 -20.48 15.53 25.74
C GLU A 53 -21.25 16.71 25.11
N SER A 54 -21.51 16.68 23.79
CA SER A 54 -22.14 17.77 23.06
C SER A 54 -23.60 17.45 22.70
N LEU A 55 -24.54 17.91 23.54
CA LEU A 55 -25.98 17.86 23.27
C LEU A 55 -26.41 18.66 22.02
N LEU A 56 -25.58 19.63 21.62
CA LEU A 56 -25.79 20.45 20.44
C LEU A 56 -24.80 19.98 19.38
N ASN A 57 -25.30 19.41 18.27
CA ASN A 57 -24.50 18.92 17.12
C ASN A 57 -23.73 20.03 16.35
N THR A 58 -23.27 21.07 17.03
CA THR A 58 -22.40 22.10 16.47
C THR A 58 -20.98 21.56 16.37
N LYS A 59 -20.52 21.24 15.15
CA LYS A 59 -19.12 20.87 14.88
C LYS A 59 -18.19 22.01 15.29
N THR A 60 -17.53 21.86 16.44
CA THR A 60 -16.46 22.75 16.90
C THR A 60 -15.22 22.65 15.99
N LYS A 61 -14.28 23.58 16.12
CA LYS A 61 -13.00 23.51 15.41
C LYS A 61 -12.21 22.24 15.78
N GLU A 62 -12.30 21.82 17.04
CA GLU A 62 -11.67 20.60 17.56
C GLU A 62 -12.23 19.35 16.88
N ASN A 63 -13.54 19.27 16.66
CA ASN A 63 -14.15 18.15 15.90
C ASN A 63 -13.62 18.06 14.47
N LYS A 64 -13.43 19.21 13.81
CA LYS A 64 -12.89 19.25 12.45
C LYS A 64 -11.42 18.84 12.42
N GLU A 65 -10.61 19.24 13.39
CA GLU A 65 -9.23 18.79 13.50
C GLU A 65 -9.15 17.28 13.72
N LEU A 66 -9.98 16.74 14.61
CA LEU A 66 -10.00 15.32 14.91
C LEU A 66 -10.46 14.47 13.71
N ASP A 67 -11.50 14.93 12.99
CA ASP A 67 -11.97 14.34 11.74
C ASP A 67 -10.80 14.23 10.73
N VAL A 68 -10.05 15.32 10.52
CA VAL A 68 -8.92 15.34 9.57
C VAL A 68 -7.76 14.46 10.05
N LYS A 69 -7.45 14.45 11.35
CA LYS A 69 -6.43 13.54 11.91
C LYS A 69 -6.77 12.07 11.66
N ILE A 70 -8.03 11.70 11.86
CA ILE A 70 -8.51 10.34 11.61
C ILE A 70 -8.39 10.00 10.12
N GLU A 71 -8.77 10.92 9.25
CA GLU A 71 -8.68 10.75 7.79
C GLU A 71 -7.23 10.54 7.32
N ILE A 72 -6.27 11.27 7.87
CA ILE A 72 -4.84 11.10 7.58
C ILE A 72 -4.36 9.69 7.96
N VAL A 73 -4.71 9.22 9.16
CA VAL A 73 -4.29 7.88 9.62
C VAL A 73 -4.88 6.79 8.72
N LYS A 74 -6.17 6.92 8.34
CA LYS A 74 -6.80 5.98 7.40
C LYS A 74 -6.09 5.96 6.04
N TYR A 75 -5.82 7.15 5.48
CA TYR A 75 -5.10 7.25 4.21
C TYR A 75 -3.75 6.54 4.25
N ILE A 76 -2.96 6.76 5.31
CA ILE A 76 -1.63 6.14 5.45
C ILE A 76 -1.76 4.61 5.55
N VAL A 77 -2.74 4.11 6.30
CA VAL A 77 -3.02 2.67 6.40
C VAL A 77 -3.40 2.08 5.04
N ASP A 78 -4.31 2.72 4.31
CA ASP A 78 -4.77 2.27 2.98
C ASP A 78 -3.60 2.23 1.97
N VAL A 79 -2.73 3.24 1.98
CA VAL A 79 -1.53 3.27 1.14
C VAL A 79 -0.59 2.12 1.51
N LYS A 80 -0.29 1.92 2.79
CA LYS A 80 0.60 0.83 3.24
C LYS A 80 0.06 -0.56 2.90
N LEU A 81 -1.25 -0.78 3.03
CA LEU A 81 -1.90 -2.03 2.63
C LEU A 81 -1.77 -2.24 1.11
N THR A 82 -2.05 -1.19 0.33
CA THR A 82 -1.92 -1.24 -1.13
C THR A 82 -0.49 -1.53 -1.57
N GLU A 83 0.51 -0.90 -0.95
CA GLU A 83 1.92 -1.19 -1.21
C GLU A 83 2.32 -2.62 -0.84
N GLN A 84 1.82 -3.14 0.28
CA GLN A 84 2.07 -4.52 0.70
C GLN A 84 1.46 -5.51 -0.30
N GLU A 85 0.24 -5.28 -0.75
CA GLU A 85 -0.40 -6.09 -1.78
C GLU A 85 0.37 -6.04 -3.10
N ASN A 86 0.80 -4.85 -3.53
CA ASN A 86 1.54 -4.69 -4.77
C ASN A 86 2.88 -5.43 -4.73
N ARG A 87 3.63 -5.32 -3.62
CA ARG A 87 4.86 -6.10 -3.42
C ARG A 87 4.61 -7.62 -3.46
N SER A 88 3.51 -8.08 -2.88
CA SER A 88 3.12 -9.50 -2.93
C SER A 88 2.78 -9.94 -4.37
N LYS A 89 1.97 -9.15 -5.08
CA LYS A 89 1.59 -9.40 -6.47
C LYS A 89 2.80 -9.42 -7.39
N GLU A 90 3.74 -8.48 -7.23
CA GLU A 90 5.00 -8.45 -8.00
C GLU A 90 5.85 -9.70 -7.75
N LYS A 91 5.95 -10.15 -6.49
CA LYS A 91 6.66 -11.39 -6.15
C LYS A 91 6.01 -12.60 -6.81
N GLU A 92 4.69 -12.74 -6.68
CA GLU A 92 3.95 -13.84 -7.33
C GLU A 92 4.08 -13.81 -8.85
N GLN A 93 4.00 -12.63 -9.48
CA GLN A 93 4.18 -12.47 -10.91
C GLN A 93 5.59 -12.88 -11.35
N LYS A 94 6.61 -12.50 -10.58
CA LYS A 94 8.00 -12.90 -10.84
C LYS A 94 8.17 -14.42 -10.74
N GLU A 95 7.63 -15.06 -9.71
CA GLU A 95 7.66 -16.52 -9.54
C GLU A 95 6.92 -17.23 -10.68
N LYS A 96 5.72 -16.77 -11.05
CA LYS A 96 4.95 -17.31 -12.19
C LYS A 96 5.72 -17.16 -13.50
N LYS A 97 6.33 -16.00 -13.75
CA LYS A 97 7.13 -15.74 -14.96
C LYS A 97 8.34 -16.66 -15.05
N GLN A 98 9.04 -16.89 -13.93
CA GLN A 98 10.17 -17.83 -13.89
C GLN A 98 9.73 -19.26 -14.22
N ARG A 99 8.65 -19.75 -13.61
CA ARG A 99 8.10 -21.08 -13.91
C ARG A 99 7.68 -21.22 -15.37
N ILE A 100 7.00 -20.22 -15.94
CA ILE A 100 6.59 -20.23 -17.34
C ILE A 100 7.80 -20.27 -18.27
N MET A 101 8.85 -19.51 -17.96
CA MET A 101 10.08 -19.48 -18.77
C MET A 101 10.81 -20.82 -18.75
N GLU A 102 10.86 -21.49 -17.59
CA GLU A 102 11.44 -22.82 -17.45
C GLU A 102 10.66 -23.87 -18.26
N VAL A 103 9.33 -23.88 -18.14
CA VAL A 103 8.47 -24.78 -18.93
C VAL A 103 8.59 -24.50 -20.43
N LEU A 104 8.66 -23.22 -20.83
CA LEU A 104 8.82 -22.85 -22.23
C LEU A 104 10.14 -23.37 -22.80
N ARG A 105 11.24 -23.19 -22.05
CA ARG A 105 12.55 -23.71 -22.45
C ARG A 105 12.51 -25.24 -22.57
N ASN A 106 11.97 -25.94 -21.58
CA ASN A 106 11.87 -27.40 -21.64
C ASN A 106 11.05 -27.88 -22.85
N LYS A 107 9.96 -27.19 -23.19
CA LYS A 107 9.18 -27.50 -24.40
C LYS A 107 9.93 -27.22 -25.70
N GLN A 108 10.75 -26.17 -25.74
CA GLN A 108 11.59 -25.88 -26.89
C GLN A 108 12.67 -26.95 -27.05
N ASP A 109 13.30 -27.36 -25.95
CA ASP A 109 14.28 -28.44 -25.93
C ASP A 109 13.64 -29.77 -26.39
N GLU A 110 12.45 -30.12 -25.88
CA GLU A 110 11.67 -31.28 -26.35
C GLU A 110 11.30 -31.19 -27.83
N ALA A 111 10.91 -30.01 -28.32
CA ALA A 111 10.58 -29.82 -29.73
C ALA A 111 11.81 -30.03 -30.62
N LEU A 112 12.97 -29.49 -30.23
CA LEU A 112 14.25 -29.71 -30.93
C LEU A 112 14.65 -31.18 -30.92
N LEU A 113 14.49 -31.87 -29.79
CA LEU A 113 14.79 -33.31 -29.68
C LEU A 113 13.88 -34.18 -30.56
N ASN A 114 12.68 -33.72 -30.88
CA ASN A 114 11.72 -34.43 -31.74
C ASN A 114 11.85 -34.08 -33.24
N MET A 115 12.71 -33.12 -33.62
CA MET A 115 12.97 -32.80 -35.03
C MET A 115 13.87 -33.85 -35.70
N SER A 116 13.75 -34.01 -37.02
CA SER A 116 14.62 -34.94 -37.75
C SER A 116 16.04 -34.36 -37.92
N PRO A 117 17.09 -35.21 -38.09
CA PRO A 117 18.46 -34.73 -38.29
C PRO A 117 18.61 -33.75 -39.46
N GLU A 118 17.92 -34.00 -40.58
CA GLU A 118 17.92 -33.12 -41.76
C GLU A 118 17.32 -31.73 -41.48
N GLN A 119 16.32 -31.65 -40.60
CA GLN A 119 15.72 -30.38 -40.18
C GLN A 119 16.67 -29.59 -39.27
N LEU A 120 17.37 -30.29 -38.37
CA LEU A 120 18.36 -29.69 -37.47
C LEU A 120 19.58 -29.17 -38.25
N GLU A 121 20.07 -29.92 -39.24
CA GLU A 121 21.16 -29.46 -40.12
C GLU A 121 20.78 -28.23 -40.93
N LYS A 122 19.54 -28.16 -41.44
CA LYS A 122 19.05 -26.98 -42.16
C LYS A 122 18.97 -25.74 -41.27
N MET A 123 18.51 -25.89 -40.03
CA MET A 123 18.48 -24.79 -39.05
C MET A 123 19.89 -24.32 -38.65
N LEU A 124 20.88 -25.22 -38.65
CA LEU A 124 22.28 -24.89 -38.39
C LEU A 124 22.89 -24.07 -39.55
N GLN A 125 22.61 -24.46 -40.80
CA GLN A 125 23.08 -23.75 -42.00
C GLN A 125 22.48 -22.33 -42.15
N GLU A 126 21.28 -22.07 -41.63
CA GLU A 126 20.68 -20.71 -41.64
C GLU A 126 21.33 -19.74 -40.65
N LEU A 127 22.17 -20.24 -39.73
CA LEU A 127 22.89 -19.46 -38.73
C LEU A 127 24.37 -19.21 -39.10
N GLU A 128 24.88 -19.83 -40.17
CA GLU A 128 26.21 -19.62 -40.76
C GLU A 128 26.21 -18.56 -41.85
#